data_AF-A0A7W0M3A3-F1
#
_entry.id   AF-A0A7W0M3A3-F1
#
_cell.length_a   1.000
_cell.length_b   1.000
_cell.length_c   1.000
_cell.angle_alpha   90.00
_cell.angle_beta   90.00
_cell.angle_gamma   90.00
#
_symmetry.space_group_name_H-M   'P 1'
#
loop_
_entity.id
_entity.type
_entity.pdbx_description
1 polymer ?
#
loop_
_entity_poly.entity_id
_entity_poly.type
_entity_poly.pdbx_seq_one_letter_code
_entity_poly.pdbx_strand_id
1 'polypeptide(L)'
;MWALHEAALRRGLTPAVPTVVLAQAWRGGPQAQLSRLLKGCIIEPLSEGEARATGEACAASRTNDILDAAVVVSAATRHDSIVTTDSGDLARVVDALGFSVALHQI
;
A
#
# COMPACT_ATOMS: atom_id res chain seq x y z
N MET A 1 2.34 1.55 14.25
CA MET A 1 2.98 2.02 13.00
C MET A 1 4.42 2.54 13.20
N TRP A 2 4.66 3.55 14.03
CA TRP A 2 5.98 4.23 14.08
C TRP A 2 7.16 3.33 14.47
N ALA A 3 6.98 2.50 15.50
CA ALA A 3 8.00 1.52 15.89
C ALA A 3 8.37 0.53 14.77
N LEU A 4 7.39 0.14 13.93
CA LEU A 4 7.62 -0.77 12.81
C LEU A 4 8.37 -0.08 11.67
N HIS A 5 8.00 1.16 11.35
CA HIS A 5 8.73 1.97 10.37
C HIS A 5 10.20 2.14 10.76
N GLU A 6 10.48 2.52 12.01
CA GLU A 6 11.86 2.64 12.48
C GLU A 6 12.59 1.29 12.50
N ALA A 7 11.91 0.19 12.86
CA ALA A 7 12.50 -1.14 12.83
C ALA A 7 12.85 -1.59 11.41
N ALA A 8 12.01 -1.29 10.42
CA ALA A 8 12.28 -1.55 9.00
C ALA A 8 13.53 -0.79 8.55
N LEU A 9 13.59 0.53 8.82
CA LEU A 9 14.75 1.35 8.46
C LEU A 9 16.04 0.89 9.12
N ARG A 10 16.01 0.52 10.41
CA ARG A 10 17.20 -0.04 11.10
C ARG A 10 17.70 -1.35 10.48
N ARG A 11 16.83 -2.09 9.79
CA ARG A 11 17.16 -3.32 9.07
C ARG A 11 17.55 -3.07 7.60
N GLY A 12 17.61 -1.81 7.17
CA GLY A 12 17.89 -1.46 5.78
C GLY A 12 16.72 -1.69 4.83
N LEU A 13 15.51 -1.90 5.36
CA LEU A 13 14.28 -2.04 4.57
C LEU A 13 13.61 -0.67 4.46
N THR A 14 13.45 -0.19 3.24
CA THR A 14 12.80 1.09 2.97
C THR A 14 11.33 0.84 2.60
N PRO A 15 10.35 1.26 3.42
CA PRO A 15 8.95 1.08 3.10
C PRO A 15 8.55 1.81 1.82
N ALA A 16 7.71 1.19 1.00
CA ALA A 16 7.11 1.85 -0.16
C ALA A 16 5.73 2.42 0.21
N VAL A 17 5.41 3.59 -0.36
CA VAL A 17 4.09 4.22 -0.25
C VAL A 17 3.63 4.60 -1.65
N PRO A 18 2.60 3.95 -2.21
CA PRO A 18 2.04 4.34 -3.49
C PRO A 18 1.56 5.80 -3.48
N THR A 19 1.75 6.52 -4.59
CA THR A 19 1.37 7.95 -4.70
C THR A 19 -0.11 8.18 -4.45
N VAL A 20 -0.97 7.21 -4.79
CA VAL A 20 -2.41 7.26 -4.54
C VAL A 20 -2.75 7.16 -3.04
N VAL A 21 -2.00 6.36 -2.28
CA VAL A 21 -2.12 6.28 -0.80
C VAL A 21 -1.61 7.56 -0.16
N LEU A 22 -0.51 8.12 -0.67
CA LEU A 22 -0.04 9.44 -0.24
C LEU A 22 -1.13 10.50 -0.43
N ALA A 23 -1.81 10.53 -1.57
CA ALA A 23 -2.90 11.47 -1.81
C ALA A 23 -4.04 11.30 -0.78
N GLN A 24 -4.42 10.07 -0.44
CA GLN A 24 -5.42 9.77 0.58
C GLN A 24 -5.00 10.22 1.99
N ALA A 25 -3.76 9.95 2.37
CA ALA A 25 -3.24 10.32 3.70
C ALA A 25 -3.01 11.83 3.84
N TRP A 26 -2.66 12.52 2.74
CA TRP A 26 -2.34 13.95 2.72
C TRP A 26 -3.56 14.88 2.68
N ARG A 27 -4.79 14.34 2.66
CA ARG A 27 -6.02 15.15 2.67
C ARG A 27 -5.95 16.23 3.77
N GLY A 28 -6.17 17.49 3.39
CA GLY A 28 -6.13 18.64 4.30
C GLY A 28 -4.78 19.35 4.39
N GLY A 29 -3.74 18.89 3.68
CA GLY A 29 -2.45 19.61 3.56
C GLY A 29 -1.35 19.11 4.49
N PRO A 30 -0.32 19.93 4.76
CA PRO A 30 0.87 19.50 5.50
C PRO A 30 0.58 18.99 6.92
N GLN A 31 1.01 17.77 7.19
CA GLN A 31 0.87 17.10 8.49
C GLN A 31 2.25 16.65 8.98
N ALA A 32 2.72 17.18 10.12
CA ALA A 32 4.12 17.03 10.56
C ALA A 32 4.56 15.57 10.77
N GLN A 33 3.71 14.73 11.38
CA GLN A 33 4.03 13.32 11.63
C GLN A 33 4.04 12.50 10.33
N LEU A 34 3.07 12.72 9.44
CA LEU A 34 3.03 12.07 8.13
C LEU A 34 4.25 12.45 7.29
N SER A 35 4.60 13.74 7.23
CA SER A 35 5.81 14.22 6.56
C SER A 35 7.09 13.57 7.11
N ARG A 36 7.17 13.35 8.43
CA ARG A 36 8.32 12.68 9.05
C ARG A 36 8.38 11.20 8.68
N LEU A 37 7.23 10.52 8.62
CA LEU A 37 7.14 9.13 8.18
C LEU A 37 7.59 8.99 6.73
N LEU A 38 7.06 9.82 5.83
CA LEU A 38 7.35 9.73 4.40
C LEU A 38 8.81 9.99 4.04
N LYS A 39 9.59 10.69 4.87
CA LYS A 39 11.05 10.87 4.66
C LYS A 39 11.82 9.55 4.69
N GLY A 40 11.29 8.53 5.34
CA GLY A 40 11.86 7.18 5.36
C GLY A 40 11.28 6.26 4.30
N CYS A 41 10.41 6.74 3.41
CA CYS A 41 9.71 5.91 2.44
C CYS A 41 10.16 6.21 1.02
N ILE A 42 10.01 5.21 0.15
CA ILE A 42 9.97 5.41 -1.29
C ILE A 42 8.54 5.79 -1.65
N ILE A 43 8.35 6.94 -2.29
CA ILE A 43 7.07 7.30 -2.88
C ILE A 43 7.00 6.69 -4.28
N GLU A 44 6.09 5.75 -4.47
CA GLU A 44 6.01 4.93 -5.68
C GLU A 44 4.87 5.38 -6.60
N PRO A 45 5.18 5.82 -7.83
CA PRO A 45 4.16 6.14 -8.82
C PRO A 45 3.44 4.88 -9.32
N LEU A 46 2.13 4.99 -9.56
CA LEU A 46 1.38 3.95 -10.26
C LEU A 46 1.69 4.02 -11.77
N SER A 47 2.32 2.99 -12.31
CA SER A 47 2.56 2.85 -13.76
C SER A 47 1.28 2.52 -14.53
N GLU A 48 1.32 2.61 -15.86
CA GLU A 48 0.18 2.21 -16.70
C GLU A 48 -0.19 0.73 -16.51
N GLY A 49 0.83 -0.14 -16.42
CA GLY A 49 0.61 -1.58 -16.20
C GLY A 49 -0.05 -1.85 -14.86
N GLU A 50 0.44 -1.21 -13.78
CA GLU A 50 -0.16 -1.34 -12.45
C GLU A 50 -1.56 -0.73 -12.39
N ALA A 51 -1.83 0.34 -13.14
CA ALA A 51 -3.17 0.93 -13.22
C ALA A 51 -4.18 -0.03 -13.88
N ARG A 52 -3.78 -0.74 -14.96
CA ARG A 52 -4.62 -1.76 -15.60
C ARG A 52 -4.86 -2.94 -14.65
N ALA A 53 -3.79 -3.46 -14.02
CA ALA A 53 -3.89 -4.54 -13.04
C ALA A 53 -4.74 -4.16 -11.83
N THR A 54 -4.68 -2.90 -11.38
CA THR A 54 -5.55 -2.35 -10.32
C THR A 54 -7.03 -2.41 -10.74
N GLY A 55 -7.36 -2.02 -11.97
CA GLY A 55 -8.72 -2.11 -12.49
C GLY A 55 -9.24 -3.56 -12.57
N GLU A 56 -8.39 -4.48 -13.02
CA GLU A 56 -8.69 -5.92 -13.05
C GLU A 56 -8.91 -6.47 -11.64
N ALA A 57 -8.08 -6.07 -10.67
CA ALA A 57 -8.20 -6.41 -9.26
C ALA A 57 -9.51 -5.91 -8.65
N CYS A 58 -9.92 -4.68 -8.96
CA CYS A 58 -11.21 -4.15 -8.54
C CYS A 58 -12.37 -4.99 -9.06
N ALA A 59 -12.34 -5.33 -10.35
CA ALA A 59 -13.38 -6.16 -10.97
C ALA A 59 -13.45 -7.56 -10.35
N ALA A 60 -12.30 -8.21 -10.14
CA ALA A 60 -12.22 -9.55 -9.55
C ALA A 60 -12.73 -9.57 -8.09
N SER A 61 -12.36 -8.57 -7.30
CA SER A 61 -12.72 -8.46 -5.87
C SER A 61 -14.08 -7.80 -5.62
N ARG A 62 -14.73 -7.30 -6.68
CA ARG A 62 -16.00 -6.54 -6.62
C ARG A 62 -15.94 -5.34 -5.68
N THR A 63 -14.77 -4.68 -5.61
CA THR A 63 -14.60 -3.41 -4.88
C THR A 63 -14.61 -2.23 -5.84
N ASN A 64 -15.10 -1.10 -5.35
CA ASN A 64 -14.93 0.20 -6.03
C ASN A 64 -13.78 1.02 -5.41
N ASP A 65 -13.17 0.51 -4.34
CA ASP A 65 -12.00 1.14 -3.72
C ASP A 65 -10.73 0.79 -4.51
N ILE A 66 -10.33 1.71 -5.37
CA ILE A 66 -9.12 1.56 -6.19
C ILE A 66 -7.84 1.63 -5.36
N LEU A 67 -7.89 2.21 -4.14
CA LEU A 67 -6.69 2.44 -3.33
C LEU A 67 -6.24 1.14 -2.69
N ASP A 68 -7.19 0.36 -2.17
CA ASP A 68 -6.93 -1.00 -1.67
C ASP A 68 -6.37 -1.89 -2.76
N ALA A 69 -6.97 -1.85 -3.96
CA ALA A 69 -6.50 -2.61 -5.10
C ALA A 69 -5.08 -2.19 -5.55
N ALA A 70 -4.82 -0.88 -5.61
CA ALA A 70 -3.50 -0.36 -5.98
C ALA A 70 -2.41 -0.77 -4.99
N VAL A 71 -2.72 -0.78 -3.68
CA VAL A 71 -1.79 -1.24 -2.64
C VAL A 71 -1.45 -2.71 -2.82
N VAL A 72 -2.46 -3.57 -3.06
CA VAL A 72 -2.23 -5.00 -3.27
C VAL A 72 -1.43 -5.26 -4.55
N VAL A 73 -1.72 -4.56 -5.64
CA VAL A 73 -0.99 -4.70 -6.91
C VAL A 73 0.46 -4.23 -6.78
N SER A 74 0.72 -3.07 -6.14
CA SER A 74 2.07 -2.58 -5.87
C SER A 74 2.86 -3.59 -5.02
N ALA A 75 2.28 -4.08 -3.91
CA ALA A 75 2.93 -5.05 -3.05
C ALA A 75 3.22 -6.38 -3.78
N ALA A 76 2.26 -6.90 -4.56
CA ALA A 76 2.43 -8.12 -5.33
C ALA A 76 3.56 -8.00 -6.38
N THR A 77 3.62 -6.85 -7.07
CA THR A 77 4.63 -6.57 -8.11
C THR A 77 6.05 -6.53 -7.53
N ARG A 78 6.19 -6.05 -6.29
CA ARG A 78 7.46 -5.90 -5.59
C ARG A 78 7.84 -7.09 -4.72
N HIS A 79 6.93 -8.06 -4.56
CA HIS A 79 7.02 -9.12 -3.57
C HIS A 79 7.15 -8.59 -2.13
N ASP A 80 6.53 -7.45 -1.85
CA ASP A 80 6.52 -6.82 -0.53
C ASP A 80 5.37 -7.36 0.34
N SER A 81 5.50 -7.17 1.65
CA SER A 81 4.40 -7.37 2.61
C SER A 81 3.69 -6.05 2.87
N ILE A 82 2.38 -6.10 3.12
CA ILE A 82 1.59 -4.91 3.46
C ILE A 82 1.44 -4.81 4.97
N VAL A 83 1.65 -3.61 5.50
CA VAL A 83 1.35 -3.25 6.88
C VAL A 83 0.16 -2.29 6.87
N THR A 84 -0.89 -2.61 7.61
CA THR A 84 -2.11 -1.80 7.66
C THR A 84 -2.72 -1.83 9.06
N THR A 85 -3.52 -0.83 9.41
CA THR A 85 -4.39 -0.89 10.61
C THR A 85 -5.71 -1.61 10.31
N ASP A 86 -6.07 -1.71 9.04
CA ASP A 86 -7.27 -2.38 8.56
C ASP A 86 -6.92 -3.30 7.38
N SER A 87 -6.96 -4.61 7.63
CA SER A 87 -6.69 -5.63 6.61
C SER A 87 -7.95 -6.20 5.98
N GLY A 88 -9.15 -5.83 6.45
CA GLY A 88 -10.40 -6.47 6.05
C GLY A 88 -10.66 -6.31 4.56
N ASP A 89 -10.53 -5.08 4.05
CA ASP A 89 -10.77 -4.80 2.63
C ASP A 89 -9.61 -5.24 1.73
N LEU A 90 -8.36 -5.16 2.21
CA LEU A 90 -7.20 -5.68 1.49
C LEU A 90 -7.25 -7.20 1.31
N ALA A 91 -7.69 -7.95 2.32
CA ALA A 91 -7.80 -9.41 2.24
C ALA A 91 -8.73 -9.86 1.11
N ARG A 92 -9.85 -9.15 0.91
CA ARG A 92 -10.79 -9.42 -0.19
C ARG A 92 -10.13 -9.27 -1.56
N VAL A 93 -9.25 -8.28 -1.72
CA VAL A 93 -8.51 -8.08 -2.97
C VAL A 93 -7.44 -9.16 -3.15
N VAL A 94 -6.68 -9.48 -2.11
CA VAL A 94 -5.65 -10.54 -2.13
C VAL A 94 -6.27 -11.89 -2.54
N ASP A 95 -7.37 -12.28 -1.90
CA ASP A 95 -8.07 -13.54 -2.15
C ASP A 95 -8.59 -13.63 -3.60
N ALA A 96 -9.10 -12.53 -4.14
CA ALA A 96 -9.67 -12.49 -5.49
C ALA A 96 -8.63 -12.61 -6.60
N LEU A 97 -7.40 -12.16 -6.35
CA LEU A 97 -6.32 -12.17 -7.34
C LEU A 97 -5.47 -13.45 -7.33
N GLY A 98 -5.55 -14.24 -6.26
CA GLY A 98 -4.76 -15.48 -6.12
C GLY A 98 -3.26 -15.26 -5.96
N PHE A 99 -2.82 -14.04 -5.64
CA PHE A 99 -1.43 -13.74 -5.30
C PHE A 99 -1.17 -13.96 -3.81
N SER A 100 0.04 -14.38 -3.46
CA SER A 100 0.48 -14.42 -2.06
C SER A 100 1.10 -13.07 -1.69
N VAL A 101 0.31 -12.22 -1.03
CA VAL A 101 0.80 -10.98 -0.39
C VAL A 101 0.60 -11.14 1.11
N ALA A 102 1.67 -11.03 1.89
CA ALA A 102 1.57 -11.10 3.34
C ALA A 102 0.93 -9.82 3.88
N LEU A 103 -0.18 -9.96 4.60
CA LEU A 103 -0.87 -8.86 5.29
C LEU A 103 -0.53 -8.89 6.77
N HIS A 104 -0.05 -7.75 7.30
CA HIS A 104 0.23 -7.56 8.72
C HIS A 104 -0.66 -6.44 9.27
N GLN A 105 -1.63 -6.82 10.09
CA GLN A 105 -2.44 -5.86 10.83
C GLN A 105 -1.72 -5.40 12.11
N ILE A 106 -1.75 -4.08 12.37
CA ILE A 106 -1.08 -3.44 13.52
C ILE A 106 -1.97 -2.45 14.28
#